data_AF-A0A6G7XF24-F1
#
_entry.id   AF-A0A6G7XF24-F1
#
_cell.length_a   1.000
_cell.length_b   1.000
_cell.length_c   1.000
_cell.angle_alpha   90.00
_cell.angle_beta   90.00
_cell.angle_gamma   90.00
#
_symmetry.space_group_name_H-M   'P 1'
#
loop_
_entity.id
_entity.type
_entity.pdbx_description
1 polymer ?
#
loop_
_entity_poly.entity_id
_entity_poly.type
_entity_poly.pdbx_seq_one_letter_code
_entity_poly.pdbx_strand_id
1 'polypeptide(L)'
;MANETNGRLTKNERRVQGREQARLAREQEKKREKRNRLFWQGGIVVGVLAILAIVAIVVTQSIQPPGPGPKNMASGGVVFGKDLKVVKGPRLESGETRKAPETDRSKLPLDVTVYADYMCPACGAFEQQNGEILQNFVGSGDVKLEVYPINFLDSSSLGSKYSTRAANLFSCVVDQQPDVAFQLHNRLLSKEVQPQEGTTGLTDDELLQQAKDAGAKLTDELKQCVKSQPYASFISANYKAVSEDGVQGLAKGARLLMPSSNTELQPADKPQRLVSTPTVIVNGQQWNPTRDGTLESYLLKVKGEIEQKSADSKTDTSADSKADAKKD
;
A
#
# COMPACT_ATOMS: atom_id res chain seq x y z
N MET A 1 3.81 92.67 -13.94
CA MET A 1 4.59 91.46 -14.26
C MET A 1 5.62 91.29 -13.17
N ALA A 2 5.40 90.37 -12.23
CA ALA A 2 6.27 90.17 -11.07
C ALA A 2 7.44 89.25 -11.46
N ASN A 3 8.64 89.65 -11.05
CA ASN A 3 9.93 89.10 -11.48
C ASN A 3 10.35 87.96 -10.54
N GLU A 4 10.39 86.71 -11.03
CA GLU A 4 10.88 85.55 -10.27
C GLU A 4 12.41 85.60 -10.14
N THR A 5 12.92 85.92 -8.94
CA THR A 5 14.36 85.79 -8.62
C THR A 5 14.60 84.47 -7.91
N ASN A 6 15.17 83.52 -8.65
CA ASN A 6 15.59 82.20 -8.19
C ASN A 6 16.77 82.32 -7.20
N GLY A 7 16.51 82.19 -5.90
CA GLY A 7 17.51 82.24 -4.84
C GLY A 7 18.44 81.02 -4.87
N ARG A 8 19.64 81.17 -5.45
CA ARG A 8 20.71 80.15 -5.37
C ARG A 8 21.33 80.14 -3.97
N LEU A 9 21.21 79.01 -3.27
CA LEU A 9 21.86 78.73 -1.99
C LEU A 9 23.37 79.04 -2.01
N THR A 10 23.86 79.71 -0.97
CA THR A 10 25.27 80.07 -0.82
C THR A 10 26.17 78.83 -0.70
N LYS A 11 27.47 78.97 -0.99
CA LYS A 11 28.44 77.85 -0.94
C LYS A 11 28.52 77.20 0.44
N ASN A 12 28.27 77.96 1.51
CA ASN A 12 28.23 77.44 2.87
C ASN A 12 26.92 76.72 3.20
N GLU A 13 25.77 77.23 2.76
CA GLU A 13 24.47 76.56 2.97
C GLU A 13 24.41 75.20 2.28
N ARG A 14 24.96 75.06 1.06
CA ARG A 14 25.08 73.76 0.37
C ARG A 14 25.97 72.75 1.11
N ARG A 15 27.03 73.21 1.78
CA ARG A 15 27.90 72.34 2.61
C ARG A 15 27.21 71.91 3.90
N VAL A 16 26.40 72.77 4.51
CA VAL A 16 25.62 72.44 5.72
C VAL A 16 24.49 71.48 5.38
N GLN A 17 23.72 71.75 4.31
CA GLN A 17 22.63 70.88 3.86
C GLN A 17 23.13 69.49 3.42
N GLY A 18 24.29 69.41 2.76
CA GLY A 18 24.92 68.14 2.41
C GLY A 18 25.38 67.33 3.64
N ARG A 19 25.82 68.00 4.72
CA ARG A 19 26.16 67.35 5.99
C ARG A 19 24.92 66.85 6.73
N GLU A 20 23.82 67.60 6.71
CA GLU A 20 22.55 67.17 7.31
C GLU A 20 21.88 66.04 6.54
N GLN A 21 21.86 66.09 5.21
CA GLN A 21 21.39 64.98 4.39
C GLN A 21 22.23 63.72 4.60
N ALA A 22 23.56 63.84 4.69
CA ALA A 22 24.43 62.72 5.03
C ALA A 22 24.25 62.21 6.47
N ARG A 23 23.79 63.05 7.41
CA ARG A 23 23.43 62.62 8.77
C ARG A 23 22.12 61.83 8.76
N LEU A 24 21.10 62.36 8.10
CA LEU A 24 19.78 61.72 7.96
C LEU A 24 19.86 60.40 7.19
N ALA A 25 20.64 60.34 6.11
CA ALA A 25 20.88 59.10 5.36
C ALA A 25 21.53 58.02 6.23
N ARG A 26 22.56 58.37 7.02
CA ARG A 26 23.22 57.43 7.95
C ARG A 26 22.30 56.96 9.08
N GLU A 27 21.39 57.81 9.56
CA GLU A 27 20.38 57.39 10.53
C GLU A 27 19.34 56.45 9.92
N GLN A 28 18.92 56.69 8.68
CA GLN A 28 18.00 55.80 7.97
C GLN A 28 18.66 54.46 7.63
N GLU A 29 19.93 54.43 7.23
CA GLU A 29 20.70 53.20 7.01
C GLU A 29 20.84 52.39 8.28
N LYS A 30 21.24 53.01 9.41
CA LYS A 30 21.32 52.32 10.72
C LYS A 30 19.98 51.75 11.18
N LYS A 31 18.86 52.44 10.92
CA LYS A 31 17.51 51.94 11.23
C LYS A 31 17.13 50.77 10.30
N ARG A 32 17.48 50.84 9.01
CA ARG A 32 17.26 49.77 8.03
C ARG A 32 18.09 48.53 8.35
N GLU A 33 19.36 48.68 8.71
CA GLU A 33 20.23 47.57 9.11
C GLU A 33 19.70 46.85 10.36
N LYS A 34 19.31 47.61 11.40
CA LYS A 34 18.70 47.01 12.60
C LYS A 34 17.42 46.25 12.28
N ARG A 35 16.56 46.84 11.44
CA ARG A 35 15.30 46.22 11.03
C ARG A 35 15.53 44.98 10.16
N ASN A 36 16.43 45.06 9.19
CA ASN A 36 16.79 43.93 8.31
C ASN A 36 17.46 42.81 9.10
N ARG A 37 18.34 43.13 10.06
CA ARG A 37 18.95 42.14 10.96
C ARG A 37 17.90 41.44 11.81
N LEU A 38 16.94 42.18 12.37
CA LEU A 38 15.85 41.60 13.15
C LEU A 38 14.93 40.72 12.28
N PHE A 39 14.60 41.16 11.08
CA PHE A 39 13.81 40.38 10.12
C PHE A 39 14.55 39.11 9.66
N TRP A 40 15.85 39.21 9.38
CA TRP A 40 16.66 38.04 9.00
C TRP A 40 16.82 37.05 10.15
N GLN A 41 17.09 37.54 11.37
CA GLN A 41 17.19 36.70 12.56
C GLN A 41 15.83 36.04 12.88
N GLY A 42 14.73 36.78 12.79
CA GLY A 42 13.38 36.23 12.95
C GLY A 42 13.04 35.19 11.88
N GLY A 43 13.37 35.47 10.62
CA GLY A 43 13.15 34.55 9.50
C GLY A 43 13.95 33.24 9.64
N ILE A 44 15.21 33.32 10.06
CA ILE A 44 16.04 32.12 10.33
C ILE A 44 15.45 31.31 11.50
N VAL A 45 15.09 31.97 12.60
CA VAL A 45 14.52 31.28 13.77
C VAL A 45 13.21 30.57 13.39
N VAL A 46 12.32 31.24 12.67
CA VAL A 46 11.06 30.65 12.19
C VAL A 46 11.34 29.50 11.21
N GLY A 47 12.28 29.67 10.28
CA GLY A 47 12.67 28.62 9.34
C GLY A 47 13.22 27.38 10.02
N VAL A 48 14.11 27.54 11.00
CA VAL A 48 14.67 26.43 11.79
C VAL A 48 13.58 25.76 12.62
N LEU A 49 12.68 26.52 13.27
CA LEU A 49 11.57 25.95 14.02
C LEU A 49 10.60 25.16 13.12
N ALA A 50 10.31 25.65 11.92
CA ALA A 50 9.49 24.94 10.94
C ALA A 50 10.14 23.62 10.50
N ILE A 51 11.46 23.63 10.23
CA ILE A 51 12.21 22.41 9.90
C ILE A 51 12.18 21.43 11.09
N LEU A 52 12.44 21.89 12.31
CA LEU A 52 12.41 21.05 13.51
C LEU A 52 11.02 20.46 13.76
N ALA A 53 9.95 21.22 13.50
CA ALA A 53 8.58 20.71 13.59
C ALA A 53 8.31 19.62 12.54
N ILE A 54 8.77 19.81 11.29
CA ILE A 54 8.65 18.79 10.23
C ILE A 54 9.43 17.54 10.62
N VAL A 55 10.68 17.69 11.08
CA VAL A 55 11.50 16.57 11.53
C VAL A 55 10.84 15.85 12.71
N ALA A 56 10.30 16.57 13.69
CA ALA A 56 9.59 15.99 14.83
C ALA A 56 8.33 15.23 14.39
N ILE A 57 7.55 15.74 13.43
CA ILE A 57 6.39 15.04 12.86
C ILE A 57 6.83 13.75 12.16
N VAL A 58 7.88 13.80 11.35
CA VAL A 58 8.40 12.61 10.64
C VAL A 58 8.92 11.57 11.64
N VAL A 59 9.66 11.99 12.66
CA VAL A 59 10.20 11.10 13.70
C VAL A 59 9.08 10.49 14.53
N THR A 60 8.10 11.28 14.96
CA THR A 60 6.96 10.77 15.75
C THR A 60 6.08 9.82 14.93
N GLN A 61 5.79 10.12 13.67
CA GLN A 61 5.08 9.21 12.76
C GLN A 61 5.85 7.91 12.49
N SER A 62 7.19 7.96 12.50
CA SER A 62 8.05 6.78 12.32
C SER A 62 8.11 5.85 13.54
N ILE A 63 7.75 6.34 14.74
CA ILE A 63 7.86 5.59 16.00
C ILE A 63 6.49 5.08 16.49
N GLN A 64 5.39 5.66 16.05
CA GLN A 64 4.06 5.15 16.40
C GLN A 64 3.85 3.78 15.74
N PRO A 65 3.33 2.78 16.49
CA PRO A 65 2.92 1.53 15.88
C PRO A 65 1.91 1.83 14.77
N PRO A 66 1.91 1.04 13.66
CA PRO A 66 0.91 1.22 12.62
C PRO A 66 -0.47 1.26 13.28
N GLY A 67 -1.29 2.20 12.84
CA GLY A 67 -2.66 2.32 13.31
C GLY A 67 -3.40 1.00 13.10
N PRO A 68 -4.54 0.81 13.78
CA PRO A 68 -5.28 -0.41 13.60
C PRO A 68 -5.65 -0.63 12.14
N GLY A 69 -5.57 -1.89 11.71
CA GLY A 69 -6.01 -2.30 10.39
C GLY A 69 -7.53 -2.23 10.24
N PRO A 70 -8.03 -2.34 9.00
CA PRO A 70 -9.45 -2.53 8.74
C PRO A 70 -9.92 -3.87 9.31
N LYS A 71 -11.24 -4.01 9.55
CA LYS A 71 -11.82 -5.32 9.89
C LYS A 71 -11.56 -6.32 8.78
N ASN A 72 -11.49 -7.59 9.16
CA ASN A 72 -11.26 -8.72 8.24
C ASN A 72 -9.87 -8.73 7.57
N MET A 73 -8.91 -7.94 8.05
CA MET A 73 -7.53 -7.91 7.52
C MET A 73 -6.45 -8.06 8.59
N ALA A 74 -6.69 -8.85 9.64
CA ALA A 74 -5.70 -9.08 10.68
C ALA A 74 -4.37 -9.69 10.18
N SER A 75 -4.40 -10.47 9.10
CA SER A 75 -3.18 -11.00 8.46
C SER A 75 -2.39 -9.95 7.70
N GLY A 76 -3.01 -8.81 7.35
CA GLY A 76 -2.51 -7.83 6.39
C GLY A 76 -3.30 -7.83 5.08
N GLY A 77 -3.95 -8.95 4.74
CA GLY A 77 -4.79 -9.10 3.55
C GLY A 77 -6.25 -9.39 3.90
N VAL A 78 -7.15 -9.23 2.93
CA VAL A 78 -8.55 -9.65 3.04
C VAL A 78 -8.73 -11.01 2.40
N VAL A 79 -9.42 -11.93 3.06
CA VAL A 79 -9.69 -13.28 2.53
C VAL A 79 -11.09 -13.31 1.92
N PHE A 80 -11.18 -13.67 0.65
CA PHE A 80 -12.41 -13.99 -0.06
C PHE A 80 -12.63 -15.51 -0.08
N GLY A 81 -13.82 -15.94 0.31
CA GLY A 81 -14.25 -17.33 0.22
C GLY A 81 -15.39 -17.50 -0.76
N LYS A 82 -16.13 -18.61 -0.61
CA LYS A 82 -17.28 -18.98 -1.43
C LYS A 82 -18.22 -17.79 -1.69
N ASP A 83 -18.77 -17.74 -2.91
CA ASP A 83 -19.64 -16.65 -3.37
C ASP A 83 -19.00 -15.26 -3.33
N LEU A 84 -17.65 -15.22 -3.40
CA LEU A 84 -16.81 -14.01 -3.33
C LEU A 84 -16.98 -13.21 -2.03
N LYS A 85 -17.46 -13.85 -0.97
CA LYS A 85 -17.70 -13.19 0.31
C LYS A 85 -16.42 -13.03 1.11
N VAL A 86 -16.24 -11.85 1.70
CA VAL A 86 -15.19 -11.62 2.68
C VAL A 86 -15.39 -12.55 3.87
N VAL A 87 -14.38 -13.36 4.18
CA VAL A 87 -14.34 -14.20 5.37
C VAL A 87 -14.20 -13.28 6.58
N LYS A 88 -15.12 -13.40 7.53
CA LYS A 88 -15.11 -12.57 8.75
C LYS A 88 -13.86 -12.88 9.57
N GLY A 89 -13.15 -11.85 9.97
CA GLY A 89 -11.97 -11.94 10.81
C GLY A 89 -11.81 -10.70 11.68
N PRO A 90 -10.93 -10.75 12.69
CA PRO A 90 -10.61 -9.58 13.49
C PRO A 90 -9.92 -8.50 12.63
N ARG A 91 -9.84 -7.30 13.17
CA ARG A 91 -8.87 -6.29 12.72
C ARG A 91 -7.54 -6.51 13.43
N LEU A 92 -6.45 -6.05 12.82
CA LEU A 92 -5.16 -5.98 13.50
C LEU A 92 -5.16 -4.75 14.42
N GLU A 93 -4.99 -4.94 15.73
CA GLU A 93 -4.84 -3.79 16.64
C GLU A 93 -3.43 -3.19 16.55
N SER A 94 -3.31 -1.93 16.98
CA SER A 94 -2.04 -1.22 16.92
C SER A 94 -0.98 -1.92 17.79
N GLY A 95 0.16 -2.26 17.18
CA GLY A 95 1.26 -2.97 17.84
C GLY A 95 1.15 -4.50 17.82
N GLU A 96 0.04 -5.07 17.32
CA GLU A 96 -0.05 -6.51 17.12
C GLU A 96 0.81 -6.99 15.93
N THR A 97 1.35 -8.20 16.07
CA THR A 97 2.06 -8.87 14.99
C THR A 97 1.08 -9.51 14.03
N ARG A 98 1.26 -9.26 12.73
CA ARG A 98 0.54 -9.98 11.67
C ARG A 98 0.84 -11.46 11.72
N LYS A 99 -0.19 -12.27 11.47
CA LYS A 99 -0.09 -13.71 11.30
C LYS A 99 -0.85 -14.11 10.05
N ALA A 100 -0.19 -14.86 9.17
CA ALA A 100 -0.86 -15.51 8.06
C ALA A 100 -2.02 -16.40 8.56
N PRO A 101 -3.12 -16.53 7.79
CA PRO A 101 -4.20 -17.44 8.13
C PRO A 101 -3.69 -18.87 8.35
N GLU A 102 -4.22 -19.56 9.36
CA GLU A 102 -3.93 -20.98 9.55
C GLU A 102 -4.66 -21.80 8.48
N THR A 103 -3.90 -22.57 7.69
CA THR A 103 -4.41 -23.36 6.57
C THR A 103 -3.90 -24.80 6.65
N ASP A 104 -4.83 -25.76 6.63
CA ASP A 104 -4.52 -27.17 6.36
C ASP A 104 -4.45 -27.42 4.84
N ARG A 105 -3.23 -27.41 4.30
CA ARG A 105 -2.94 -27.57 2.86
C ARG A 105 -3.12 -28.98 2.33
N SER A 106 -3.45 -29.93 3.20
CA SER A 106 -3.80 -31.29 2.79
C SER A 106 -5.27 -31.41 2.36
N LYS A 107 -6.05 -30.33 2.46
CA LYS A 107 -7.49 -30.29 2.18
C LYS A 107 -7.84 -29.10 1.30
N LEU A 108 -9.00 -29.20 0.66
CA LEU A 108 -9.67 -28.07 0.01
C LEU A 108 -10.42 -27.22 1.06
N PRO A 109 -10.67 -25.92 0.77
CA PRO A 109 -10.23 -25.17 -0.40
C PRO A 109 -8.72 -24.91 -0.44
N LEU A 110 -8.18 -24.69 -1.64
CA LEU A 110 -6.82 -24.20 -1.83
C LEU A 110 -6.67 -22.81 -1.21
N ASP A 111 -5.52 -22.56 -0.61
CA ASP A 111 -5.15 -21.27 -0.03
C ASP A 111 -4.30 -20.49 -1.02
N VAL A 112 -4.84 -19.40 -1.54
CA VAL A 112 -4.16 -18.57 -2.53
C VAL A 112 -3.99 -17.17 -1.97
N THR A 113 -2.76 -16.68 -1.87
CA THR A 113 -2.48 -15.29 -1.51
C THR A 113 -1.90 -14.54 -2.71
N VAL A 114 -2.48 -13.39 -3.05
CA VAL A 114 -1.98 -12.48 -4.08
C VAL A 114 -1.48 -11.21 -3.39
N TYR A 115 -0.18 -10.99 -3.45
CA TYR A 115 0.45 -9.75 -3.03
C TYR A 115 0.48 -8.79 -4.21
N ALA A 116 -0.29 -7.71 -4.11
CA ALA A 116 -0.51 -6.79 -5.22
C ALA A 116 -0.31 -5.32 -4.81
N ASP A 117 0.21 -4.55 -5.76
CA ASP A 117 0.26 -3.09 -5.72
C ASP A 117 -0.65 -2.55 -6.83
N TYR A 118 -1.56 -1.64 -6.49
CA TYR A 118 -2.56 -1.12 -7.42
C TYR A 118 -1.97 -0.26 -8.55
N MET A 119 -0.74 0.26 -8.44
CA MET A 119 -0.03 0.93 -9.53
C MET A 119 0.74 -0.04 -10.43
N CYS A 120 0.99 -1.28 -9.98
CA CYS A 120 1.91 -2.18 -10.66
C CYS A 120 1.32 -2.70 -11.98
N PRO A 121 1.94 -2.39 -13.14
CA PRO A 121 1.43 -2.85 -14.44
C PRO A 121 1.37 -4.37 -14.56
N ALA A 122 2.31 -5.08 -13.93
CA ALA A 122 2.30 -6.53 -13.89
C ALA A 122 1.15 -7.09 -13.04
N CYS A 123 0.73 -6.38 -11.98
CA CYS A 123 -0.46 -6.77 -11.20
C CYS A 123 -1.72 -6.61 -12.04
N GLY A 124 -1.85 -5.50 -12.78
CA GLY A 124 -2.98 -5.30 -13.69
C GLY A 124 -3.02 -6.33 -14.81
N ALA A 125 -1.88 -6.65 -15.42
CA ALA A 125 -1.80 -7.70 -16.43
C ALA A 125 -2.17 -9.08 -15.88
N PHE A 126 -1.71 -9.42 -14.67
CA PHE A 126 -2.10 -10.65 -13.99
C PHE A 126 -3.61 -10.70 -13.73
N GLU A 127 -4.20 -9.62 -13.22
CA GLU A 127 -5.63 -9.55 -12.90
C GLU A 127 -6.49 -9.65 -14.16
N GLN A 128 -6.10 -8.98 -15.25
CA GLN A 128 -6.78 -9.08 -16.54
C GLN A 128 -6.74 -10.51 -17.12
N GLN A 129 -5.66 -11.24 -16.88
CA GLN A 129 -5.49 -12.60 -17.39
C GLN A 129 -6.17 -13.66 -16.50
N ASN A 130 -6.12 -13.49 -15.17
CA ASN A 130 -6.46 -14.55 -14.21
C ASN A 130 -7.62 -14.18 -13.28
N GLY A 131 -8.10 -12.93 -13.29
CA GLY A 131 -9.14 -12.45 -12.37
C GLY A 131 -10.45 -13.21 -12.51
N GLU A 132 -10.90 -13.50 -13.74
CA GLU A 132 -12.12 -14.31 -13.98
C GLU A 132 -11.94 -15.77 -13.51
N ILE A 133 -10.76 -16.35 -13.73
CA ILE A 133 -10.43 -17.69 -13.24
C ILE A 133 -10.48 -17.70 -11.70
N LEU A 134 -9.78 -16.78 -11.04
CA LEU A 134 -9.80 -16.66 -9.58
C LEU A 134 -11.22 -16.42 -9.06
N GLN A 135 -12.01 -15.57 -9.72
CA GLN A 135 -13.40 -15.33 -9.38
C GLN A 135 -14.22 -16.62 -9.40
N ASN A 136 -14.06 -17.45 -10.43
CA ASN A 136 -14.79 -18.71 -10.56
C ASN A 136 -14.38 -19.73 -9.48
N PHE A 137 -13.09 -19.90 -9.23
CA PHE A 137 -12.57 -20.83 -8.20
C PHE A 137 -12.92 -20.38 -6.78
N VAL A 138 -12.89 -19.07 -6.51
CA VAL A 138 -13.30 -18.53 -5.21
C VAL A 138 -14.81 -18.64 -5.06
N GLY A 139 -15.57 -18.30 -6.10
CA GLY A 139 -17.03 -18.40 -6.14
C GLY A 139 -17.53 -19.82 -5.88
N SER A 140 -16.92 -20.84 -6.51
CA SER A 140 -17.26 -22.25 -6.28
C SER A 140 -16.89 -22.74 -4.87
N GLY A 141 -15.96 -22.07 -4.20
CA GLY A 141 -15.39 -22.48 -2.92
C GLY A 141 -14.23 -23.46 -3.06
N ASP A 142 -13.61 -23.57 -4.23
CA ASP A 142 -12.40 -24.36 -4.46
C ASP A 142 -11.13 -23.63 -3.98
N VAL A 143 -11.17 -22.30 -3.95
CA VAL A 143 -10.09 -21.43 -3.49
C VAL A 143 -10.60 -20.49 -2.39
N LYS A 144 -9.78 -20.30 -1.35
CA LYS A 144 -9.81 -19.11 -0.51
C LYS A 144 -8.73 -18.17 -1.02
N LEU A 145 -9.12 -16.98 -1.47
CA LEU A 145 -8.20 -15.99 -2.01
C LEU A 145 -7.94 -14.89 -0.98
N GLU A 146 -6.73 -14.79 -0.47
CA GLU A 146 -6.26 -13.62 0.24
C GLU A 146 -5.69 -12.59 -0.75
N VAL A 147 -6.27 -11.38 -0.77
CA VAL A 147 -5.68 -10.23 -1.43
C VAL A 147 -4.91 -9.42 -0.40
N TYR A 148 -3.60 -9.33 -0.58
CA TYR A 148 -2.67 -8.65 0.32
C TYR A 148 -2.15 -7.36 -0.34
N PRO A 149 -2.78 -6.20 -0.06
CA PRO A 149 -2.38 -4.95 -0.69
C PRO A 149 -1.09 -4.40 -0.06
N ILE A 150 -0.17 -3.96 -0.92
CA ILE A 150 1.08 -3.29 -0.55
C ILE A 150 1.28 -2.01 -1.36
N ASN A 151 2.25 -1.19 -0.93
CA ASN A 151 2.63 0.07 -1.58
C ASN A 151 4.08 0.04 -2.09
N PHE A 152 4.43 -1.00 -2.84
CA PHE A 152 5.73 -1.22 -3.46
C PHE A 152 6.15 -0.05 -4.39
N LEU A 153 5.20 0.53 -5.13
CA LEU A 153 5.43 1.55 -6.15
C LEU A 153 5.06 2.98 -5.72
N ASP A 154 4.89 3.23 -4.42
CA ASP A 154 4.59 4.57 -3.93
C ASP A 154 5.63 5.61 -4.38
N SER A 155 6.91 5.24 -4.43
CA SER A 155 7.99 6.11 -4.93
C SER A 155 7.89 6.42 -6.42
N SER A 156 7.21 5.58 -7.20
CA SER A 156 6.98 5.75 -8.64
C SER A 156 5.75 6.61 -8.95
N SER A 157 5.07 7.18 -7.95
CA SER A 157 3.81 7.92 -8.13
C SER A 157 3.94 9.45 -8.12
N LEU A 158 5.11 10.00 -8.48
CA LEU A 158 5.41 11.44 -8.48
C LEU A 158 5.06 12.16 -7.17
N GLY A 159 5.21 11.47 -6.04
CA GLY A 159 4.91 12.00 -4.70
C GLY A 159 3.44 11.95 -4.28
N SER A 160 2.53 11.46 -5.13
CA SER A 160 1.10 11.36 -4.81
C SER A 160 0.77 10.17 -3.88
N LYS A 161 1.68 9.19 -3.77
CA LYS A 161 1.50 7.94 -3.03
C LYS A 161 0.28 7.15 -3.49
N TYR A 162 0.11 7.02 -4.81
CA TYR A 162 -1.08 6.40 -5.40
C TYR A 162 -1.32 4.97 -4.88
N SER A 163 -0.28 4.13 -4.78
CA SER A 163 -0.41 2.75 -4.30
C SER A 163 -1.00 2.70 -2.88
N THR A 164 -0.51 3.55 -1.98
CA THR A 164 -1.08 3.71 -0.63
C THR A 164 -2.52 4.20 -0.66
N ARG A 165 -2.85 5.21 -1.48
CA ARG A 165 -4.21 5.78 -1.54
C ARG A 165 -5.23 4.78 -2.09
N ALA A 166 -4.88 4.06 -3.15
CA ALA A 166 -5.72 3.01 -3.73
C ALA A 166 -5.91 1.84 -2.77
N ALA A 167 -4.83 1.39 -2.11
CA ALA A 167 -4.90 0.34 -1.09
C ALA A 167 -5.71 0.77 0.16
N ASN A 168 -5.64 2.05 0.54
CA ASN A 168 -6.47 2.61 1.59
C ASN A 168 -7.95 2.62 1.20
N LEU A 169 -8.30 3.05 -0.03
CA LEU A 169 -9.68 2.96 -0.52
C LEU A 169 -10.19 1.51 -0.45
N PHE A 170 -9.42 0.55 -0.96
CA PHE A 170 -9.78 -0.86 -0.91
C PHE A 170 -10.01 -1.33 0.53
N SER A 171 -9.12 -0.96 1.45
CA SER A 171 -9.25 -1.25 2.89
C SER A 171 -10.51 -0.63 3.51
N CYS A 172 -10.85 0.61 3.15
CA CYS A 172 -12.10 1.26 3.58
C CYS A 172 -13.34 0.50 3.10
N VAL A 173 -13.33 0.01 1.85
CA VAL A 173 -14.44 -0.77 1.31
C VAL A 173 -14.53 -2.15 1.95
N VAL A 174 -13.40 -2.83 2.22
CA VAL A 174 -13.40 -4.10 2.97
C VAL A 174 -14.02 -3.91 4.37
N ASP A 175 -13.69 -2.83 5.05
CA ASP A 175 -14.17 -2.55 6.41
C ASP A 175 -15.66 -2.19 6.46
N GLN A 176 -16.13 -1.39 5.49
CA GLN A 176 -17.46 -0.76 5.54
C GLN A 176 -18.49 -1.44 4.61
N GLN A 177 -18.05 -1.93 3.46
CA GLN A 177 -18.89 -2.46 2.38
C GLN A 177 -18.25 -3.71 1.75
N PRO A 178 -17.97 -4.77 2.54
CA PRO A 178 -17.18 -5.93 2.10
C PRO A 178 -17.77 -6.67 0.89
N ASP A 179 -19.09 -6.59 0.67
CA ASP A 179 -19.79 -7.27 -0.43
C ASP A 179 -19.36 -6.82 -1.83
N VAL A 180 -18.76 -5.63 -1.97
CA VAL A 180 -18.29 -5.08 -3.26
C VAL A 180 -16.76 -4.99 -3.33
N ALA A 181 -16.04 -5.48 -2.31
CA ALA A 181 -14.60 -5.36 -2.24
C ALA A 181 -13.90 -6.12 -3.37
N PHE A 182 -14.37 -7.33 -3.72
CA PHE A 182 -13.80 -8.11 -4.82
C PHE A 182 -13.94 -7.37 -6.16
N GLN A 183 -15.12 -6.82 -6.45
CA GLN A 183 -15.37 -6.04 -7.66
C GLN A 183 -14.49 -4.79 -7.72
N LEU A 184 -14.28 -4.13 -6.58
CA LEU A 184 -13.37 -3.00 -6.50
C LEU A 184 -11.91 -3.40 -6.75
N HIS A 185 -11.45 -4.53 -6.22
CA HIS A 185 -10.10 -5.03 -6.47
C HIS A 185 -9.86 -5.21 -7.97
N ASN A 186 -10.74 -5.96 -8.65
CA ASN A 186 -10.63 -6.22 -10.08
C ASN A 186 -10.70 -4.91 -10.88
N ARG A 187 -11.58 -4.00 -10.47
CA ARG A 187 -11.73 -2.71 -11.13
C ARG A 187 -10.47 -1.86 -11.02
N LEU A 188 -9.84 -1.74 -9.85
CA LEU A 188 -8.63 -0.91 -9.69
C LEU A 188 -7.43 -1.44 -10.50
N LEU A 189 -7.41 -2.73 -10.80
CA LEU A 189 -6.38 -3.40 -11.61
C LEU A 189 -6.80 -3.60 -13.08
N SER A 190 -7.97 -3.11 -13.48
CA SER A 190 -8.43 -3.20 -14.87
C SER A 190 -7.63 -2.26 -15.78
N LYS A 191 -7.56 -2.60 -17.07
CA LYS A 191 -6.81 -1.82 -18.06
C LYS A 191 -7.30 -0.38 -18.18
N GLU A 192 -8.60 -0.16 -17.96
CA GLU A 192 -9.27 1.13 -18.11
C GLU A 192 -9.04 2.06 -16.92
N VAL A 193 -8.75 1.50 -15.75
CA VAL A 193 -8.70 2.24 -14.49
C VAL A 193 -7.29 2.34 -13.93
N GLN A 194 -6.47 1.30 -14.07
CA GLN A 194 -5.13 1.29 -13.51
C GLN A 194 -4.28 2.38 -14.17
N PRO A 195 -3.68 3.31 -13.40
CA PRO A 195 -2.84 4.35 -13.97
C PRO A 195 -1.50 3.77 -14.42
N GLN A 196 -0.88 4.45 -15.38
CA GLN A 196 0.49 4.16 -15.75
C GLN A 196 1.45 4.50 -14.59
N GLU A 197 2.45 3.64 -14.37
CA GLU A 197 3.57 3.93 -13.47
C GLU A 197 4.30 5.22 -13.89
N GLY A 198 4.82 5.99 -12.93
CA GLY A 198 5.48 7.26 -13.20
C GLY A 198 4.52 8.43 -13.36
N THR A 199 3.21 8.22 -13.13
CA THR A 199 2.20 9.29 -13.10
C THR A 199 1.75 9.57 -11.66
N THR A 200 0.98 10.63 -11.44
CA THR A 200 0.34 10.87 -10.14
C THR A 200 -0.75 9.86 -9.80
N GLY A 201 -1.19 9.04 -10.75
CA GLY A 201 -2.38 8.21 -10.61
C GLY A 201 -3.66 9.01 -10.41
N LEU A 202 -4.72 8.31 -10.03
CA LEU A 202 -6.05 8.91 -9.83
C LEU A 202 -6.07 9.76 -8.56
N THR A 203 -6.86 10.82 -8.57
CA THR A 203 -7.23 11.61 -7.40
C THR A 203 -8.16 10.82 -6.46
N ASP A 204 -8.34 11.31 -5.23
CA ASP A 204 -9.23 10.66 -4.25
C ASP A 204 -10.70 10.65 -4.71
N ASP A 205 -11.14 11.70 -5.41
CA ASP A 205 -12.49 11.78 -5.98
C ASP A 205 -12.68 10.79 -7.14
N GLU A 206 -11.67 10.64 -8.00
CA GLU A 206 -11.68 9.63 -9.07
C GLU A 206 -11.66 8.21 -8.50
N LEU A 207 -10.88 7.96 -7.45
CA LEU A 207 -10.87 6.69 -6.70
C LEU A 207 -12.24 6.37 -6.10
N LEU A 208 -12.90 7.35 -5.46
CA LEU A 208 -14.28 7.19 -4.97
C LEU A 208 -15.25 6.90 -6.12
N GLN A 209 -15.08 7.52 -7.28
CA GLN A 209 -15.90 7.20 -8.45
C GLN A 209 -15.69 5.74 -8.90
N GLN A 210 -14.46 5.22 -8.86
CA GLN A 210 -14.22 3.80 -9.15
C GLN A 210 -14.90 2.88 -8.12
N ALA A 211 -14.89 3.25 -6.84
CA ALA A 211 -15.63 2.50 -5.81
C ALA A 211 -17.13 2.47 -6.10
N LYS A 212 -17.71 3.61 -6.49
CA LYS A 212 -19.13 3.71 -6.89
C LYS A 212 -19.44 2.80 -8.07
N ASP A 213 -18.61 2.83 -9.10
CA ASP A 213 -18.81 2.03 -10.30
C ASP A 213 -18.61 0.52 -10.04
N ALA A 214 -17.83 0.15 -9.00
CA ALA A 214 -17.75 -1.21 -8.49
C ALA A 214 -18.94 -1.62 -7.62
N GLY A 215 -19.89 -0.71 -7.36
CA GLY A 215 -21.13 -0.96 -6.61
C GLY A 215 -21.15 -0.40 -5.18
N ALA A 216 -20.09 0.28 -4.73
CA ALA A 216 -20.07 0.88 -3.40
C ALA A 216 -21.02 2.10 -3.31
N LYS A 217 -21.66 2.25 -2.16
CA LYS A 217 -22.40 3.47 -1.80
C LYS A 217 -21.40 4.51 -1.30
N LEU A 218 -21.42 5.72 -1.87
CA LEU A 218 -20.56 6.82 -1.42
C LEU A 218 -21.13 7.51 -0.18
N THR A 219 -21.14 6.79 0.95
CA THR A 219 -21.53 7.35 2.25
C THR A 219 -20.49 8.36 2.74
N ASP A 220 -20.86 9.19 3.71
CA ASP A 220 -19.94 10.19 4.26
C ASP A 220 -18.79 9.53 5.02
N GLU A 221 -19.03 8.37 5.63
CA GLU A 221 -18.00 7.55 6.28
C GLU A 221 -16.97 7.02 5.27
N LEU A 222 -17.40 6.58 4.08
CA LEU A 222 -16.48 6.11 3.05
C LEU A 222 -15.63 7.27 2.50
N LYS A 223 -16.27 8.40 2.18
CA LYS A 223 -15.57 9.60 1.71
C LYS A 223 -14.54 10.08 2.75
N GLN A 224 -14.92 10.10 4.02
CA GLN A 224 -14.03 10.49 5.11
C GLN A 224 -12.88 9.49 5.29
N CYS A 225 -13.14 8.18 5.15
CA CYS A 225 -12.10 7.15 5.21
C CYS A 225 -11.07 7.31 4.08
N VAL A 226 -11.52 7.58 2.85
CA VAL A 226 -10.59 7.86 1.74
C VAL A 226 -9.77 9.12 2.00
N LYS A 227 -10.43 10.22 2.41
CA LYS A 227 -9.79 11.51 2.64
C LYS A 227 -8.78 11.50 3.78
N SER A 228 -9.10 10.83 4.89
CA SER A 228 -8.24 10.79 6.09
C SER A 228 -7.16 9.72 6.05
N GLN A 229 -7.25 8.79 5.10
CA GLN A 229 -6.29 7.71 4.87
C GLN A 229 -5.89 6.94 6.16
N PRO A 230 -6.86 6.49 6.98
CA PRO A 230 -6.56 5.90 8.27
C PRO A 230 -5.72 4.62 8.16
N TYR A 231 -5.79 3.93 7.01
CA TYR A 231 -5.08 2.68 6.77
C TYR A 231 -3.72 2.86 6.05
N ALA A 232 -3.28 4.08 5.76
CA ALA A 232 -2.00 4.31 5.09
C ALA A 232 -0.78 3.72 5.84
N SER A 233 -0.77 3.87 7.18
CA SER A 233 0.28 3.29 8.03
C SER A 233 0.21 1.75 8.06
N PHE A 234 -1.00 1.19 8.05
CA PHE A 234 -1.23 -0.25 7.95
C PHE A 234 -0.69 -0.82 6.62
N ILE A 235 -0.95 -0.16 5.49
CA ILE A 235 -0.43 -0.57 4.17
C ILE A 235 1.10 -0.46 4.10
N SER A 236 1.69 0.61 4.65
CA SER A 236 3.14 0.74 4.73
C SER A 236 3.77 -0.38 5.57
N ALA A 237 3.12 -0.74 6.67
CA ALA A 237 3.56 -1.85 7.51
C ALA A 237 3.32 -3.23 6.86
N ASN A 238 2.30 -3.38 6.00
CA ASN A 238 2.13 -4.58 5.16
C ASN A 238 3.33 -4.76 4.25
N TYR A 239 3.73 -3.71 3.51
CA TYR A 239 4.88 -3.79 2.62
C TYR A 239 6.17 -4.06 3.38
N LYS A 240 6.40 -3.36 4.51
CA LYS A 240 7.55 -3.59 5.39
C LYS A 240 7.64 -5.05 5.85
N ALA A 241 6.53 -5.62 6.33
CA ALA A 241 6.49 -7.00 6.82
C ALA A 241 6.97 -7.98 5.73
N VAL A 242 6.47 -7.87 4.50
CA VAL A 242 6.82 -8.83 3.44
C VAL A 242 8.19 -8.57 2.82
N SER A 243 8.66 -7.32 2.80
CA SER A 243 9.93 -6.93 2.17
C SER A 243 11.14 -7.03 3.12
N GLU A 244 10.94 -6.89 4.43
CA GLU A 244 12.03 -6.94 5.42
C GLU A 244 12.01 -8.24 6.24
N ASP A 245 10.84 -8.58 6.82
CA ASP A 245 10.67 -9.72 7.73
C ASP A 245 10.39 -11.04 6.97
N GLY A 246 9.84 -10.91 5.76
CA GLY A 246 9.54 -12.01 4.86
C GLY A 246 8.08 -12.40 4.83
N VAL A 247 7.70 -13.06 3.74
CA VAL A 247 6.37 -13.59 3.48
C VAL A 247 6.06 -14.69 4.50
N GLN A 248 4.97 -14.49 5.25
CA GLN A 248 4.44 -15.48 6.17
C GLN A 248 3.56 -16.49 5.45
N GLY A 249 3.27 -17.61 6.11
CA GLY A 249 2.38 -18.63 5.53
C GLY A 249 3.02 -19.37 4.34
N LEU A 250 4.33 -19.44 4.24
CA LEU A 250 4.97 -20.34 3.27
C LEU A 250 4.91 -21.80 3.74
N ALA A 251 4.94 -22.75 2.81
CA ALA A 251 5.06 -24.16 3.16
C ALA A 251 6.48 -24.44 3.68
N LYS A 252 6.62 -25.47 4.49
CA LYS A 252 7.94 -25.84 5.05
C LYS A 252 8.93 -26.08 3.91
N GLY A 253 10.03 -25.32 3.91
CA GLY A 253 11.07 -25.39 2.88
C GLY A 253 10.73 -24.70 1.55
N ALA A 254 9.57 -24.06 1.44
CA ALA A 254 9.26 -23.22 0.29
C ALA A 254 10.19 -22.02 0.24
N ARG A 255 10.63 -21.67 -0.97
CA ARG A 255 11.55 -20.57 -1.22
C ARG A 255 10.96 -19.67 -2.30
N LEU A 256 11.12 -18.37 -2.11
CA LEU A 256 10.71 -17.39 -3.11
C LEU A 256 11.80 -17.19 -4.16
N LEU A 257 11.40 -16.69 -5.33
CA LEU A 257 12.30 -16.35 -6.41
C LEU A 257 13.09 -15.07 -6.11
N MET A 258 14.28 -14.99 -6.69
CA MET A 258 15.12 -13.80 -6.68
C MET A 258 14.58 -12.74 -7.67
N PRO A 259 14.78 -11.44 -7.43
CA PRO A 259 14.34 -10.41 -8.36
C PRO A 259 15.14 -10.41 -9.68
N SER A 260 16.40 -10.86 -9.63
CA SER A 260 17.31 -10.92 -10.77
C SER A 260 17.11 -12.14 -11.66
N SER A 261 16.24 -13.08 -11.28
CA SER A 261 16.10 -14.35 -11.98
C SER A 261 14.74 -15.00 -11.74
N ASN A 262 14.11 -15.44 -12.82
CA ASN A 262 12.85 -16.19 -12.75
C ASN A 262 13.04 -17.67 -12.39
N THR A 263 14.27 -18.12 -12.14
CA THR A 263 14.61 -19.52 -11.82
C THR A 263 15.40 -19.69 -10.54
N GLU A 264 16.12 -18.66 -10.09
CA GLU A 264 16.94 -18.73 -8.89
C GLU A 264 16.09 -18.44 -7.64
N LEU A 265 16.30 -19.24 -6.59
CA LEU A 265 15.57 -19.16 -5.34
C LEU A 265 16.38 -18.40 -4.28
N GLN A 266 15.70 -17.58 -3.47
CA GLN A 266 16.28 -16.89 -2.32
C GLN A 266 16.88 -17.89 -1.31
N PRO A 267 17.98 -17.58 -0.63
CA PRO A 267 18.64 -18.50 0.30
C PRO A 267 17.69 -19.06 1.37
N ALA A 268 17.79 -20.36 1.68
CA ALA A 268 16.87 -21.03 2.60
C ALA A 268 17.05 -20.62 4.07
N ASP A 269 18.23 -20.11 4.43
CA ASP A 269 18.60 -19.64 5.77
C ASP A 269 18.22 -18.16 6.02
N LYS A 270 17.64 -17.49 5.01
CA LYS A 270 17.25 -16.08 5.08
C LYS A 270 15.72 -15.93 5.06
N PRO A 271 15.19 -14.81 5.61
CA PRO A 271 13.81 -14.44 5.39
C PRO A 271 13.45 -14.46 3.90
N GLN A 272 12.35 -15.11 3.57
CA GLN A 272 11.85 -15.18 2.19
C GLN A 272 11.10 -13.88 1.88
N ARG A 273 11.76 -12.92 1.26
CA ARG A 273 11.25 -11.55 1.09
C ARG A 273 10.47 -11.40 -0.22
N LEU A 274 9.42 -10.59 -0.19
CA LEU A 274 8.77 -10.15 -1.40
C LEU A 274 9.67 -9.14 -2.13
N VAL A 275 9.98 -9.45 -3.37
CA VAL A 275 10.91 -8.67 -4.22
C VAL A 275 10.28 -8.20 -5.53
N SER A 276 9.07 -8.68 -5.83
CA SER A 276 8.31 -8.32 -7.02
C SER A 276 6.81 -8.46 -6.78
N THR A 277 6.05 -7.72 -7.58
CA THR A 277 4.58 -7.80 -7.64
C THR A 277 4.12 -8.07 -9.08
N PRO A 278 3.08 -8.89 -9.29
CA PRO A 278 2.38 -9.66 -8.27
C PRO A 278 3.26 -10.83 -7.81
N THR A 279 3.16 -11.16 -6.53
CA THR A 279 3.63 -12.44 -6.01
C THR A 279 2.40 -13.26 -5.65
N VAL A 280 2.28 -14.47 -6.23
CA VAL A 280 1.14 -15.37 -6.01
C VAL A 280 1.64 -16.61 -5.28
N ILE A 281 1.02 -16.92 -4.14
CA ILE A 281 1.32 -18.07 -3.30
C ILE A 281 0.11 -18.99 -3.33
N VAL A 282 0.30 -20.25 -3.70
CA VAL A 282 -0.75 -21.29 -3.71
C VAL A 282 -0.31 -22.40 -2.75
N ASN A 283 -1.09 -22.66 -1.71
CA ASN A 283 -0.77 -23.60 -0.64
C ASN A 283 0.67 -23.41 -0.11
N GLY A 284 1.07 -22.16 0.10
CA GLY A 284 2.38 -21.80 0.63
C GLY A 284 3.55 -21.95 -0.34
N GLN A 285 3.32 -22.23 -1.63
CA GLN A 285 4.33 -22.26 -2.68
C GLN A 285 4.13 -21.09 -3.64
N GLN A 286 5.21 -20.41 -4.02
CA GLN A 286 5.10 -19.37 -5.05
C GLN A 286 4.81 -19.99 -6.40
N TRP A 287 3.71 -19.56 -7.04
CA TRP A 287 3.43 -19.88 -8.43
C TRP A 287 4.31 -19.06 -9.37
N ASN A 288 4.85 -19.71 -10.39
CA ASN A 288 5.64 -19.07 -11.44
C ASN A 288 5.18 -19.57 -12.82
N PRO A 289 4.75 -18.69 -13.74
CA PRO A 289 4.20 -19.10 -15.03
C PRO A 289 5.20 -19.86 -15.93
N THR A 290 6.49 -19.56 -15.84
CA THR A 290 7.54 -20.25 -16.59
C THR A 290 7.74 -21.70 -16.11
N ARG A 291 7.62 -21.93 -14.80
CA ARG A 291 7.80 -23.26 -14.19
C ARG A 291 6.52 -24.08 -14.18
N ASP A 292 5.39 -23.44 -13.85
CA ASP A 292 4.15 -24.09 -13.45
C ASP A 292 3.04 -24.02 -14.51
N GLY A 293 3.26 -23.28 -15.61
CA GLY A 293 2.25 -23.05 -16.64
C GLY A 293 1.19 -22.03 -16.24
N THR A 294 0.01 -22.09 -16.86
CA THR A 294 -1.09 -21.17 -16.55
C THR A 294 -1.57 -21.37 -15.12
N LEU A 295 -2.04 -20.30 -14.47
CA LEU A 295 -2.53 -20.38 -13.09
C LEU A 295 -3.67 -21.40 -12.98
N GLU A 296 -4.60 -21.42 -13.93
CA GLU A 296 -5.70 -22.38 -13.96
C GLU A 296 -5.22 -23.83 -13.95
N SER A 297 -4.29 -24.18 -14.86
CA SER A 297 -3.75 -25.54 -14.95
C SER A 297 -3.03 -25.95 -13.66
N TYR A 298 -2.34 -24.99 -13.04
CA TYR A 298 -1.66 -25.21 -11.77
C TYR A 298 -2.66 -25.43 -10.62
N LEU A 299 -3.69 -24.59 -10.50
CA LEU A 299 -4.73 -24.76 -9.47
C LEU A 299 -5.46 -26.11 -9.63
N LEU A 300 -5.83 -26.49 -10.85
CA LEU A 300 -6.45 -27.79 -11.14
C LEU A 300 -5.54 -28.96 -10.76
N LYS A 301 -4.25 -28.86 -11.07
CA LYS A 301 -3.26 -29.88 -10.67
C LYS A 301 -3.19 -30.02 -9.16
N VAL A 302 -3.00 -28.93 -8.41
CA VAL A 302 -2.88 -28.98 -6.94
C VAL A 302 -4.18 -29.50 -6.31
N LYS A 303 -5.33 -29.07 -6.82
CA LYS A 303 -6.65 -29.59 -6.39
C LYS A 303 -6.74 -31.11 -6.59
N GLY A 304 -6.40 -31.60 -7.79
CA GLY A 304 -6.45 -33.03 -8.11
C GLY A 304 -5.52 -33.88 -7.24
N GLU A 305 -4.31 -33.39 -6.94
CA GLU A 305 -3.36 -34.07 -6.04
C GLU A 305 -3.93 -34.22 -4.60
N ILE A 306 -4.65 -33.21 -4.11
CA ILE A 306 -5.31 -33.24 -2.79
C ILE A 306 -6.48 -34.23 -2.78
N GLU A 307 -7.31 -34.20 -3.83
CA GLU A 307 -8.46 -35.10 -3.96
C GLU A 307 -8.01 -36.57 -4.07
N GLN A 308 -6.96 -36.85 -4.84
CA GLN A 308 -6.40 -38.19 -4.97
C GLN A 308 -5.85 -38.70 -3.63
N LYS A 309 -5.02 -37.91 -2.92
CA LYS A 309 -4.49 -38.29 -1.60
C LYS A 309 -5.61 -38.54 -0.58
N SER A 310 -6.68 -37.75 -0.67
CA SER A 310 -7.86 -37.91 0.19
C SER A 310 -8.63 -39.20 -0.13
N ALA A 311 -8.66 -39.63 -1.40
CA ALA A 311 -9.29 -40.89 -1.81
C ALA A 311 -8.46 -42.11 -1.40
N ASP A 312 -7.13 -42.05 -1.56
CA ASP A 312 -6.21 -43.12 -1.18
C ASP A 312 -6.27 -43.38 0.34
N SER A 313 -6.21 -42.33 1.16
CA SER A 313 -6.32 -42.45 2.63
C SER A 313 -7.64 -43.08 3.10
N LYS A 314 -8.76 -42.81 2.41
CA LYS A 314 -10.05 -43.44 2.71
C LYS A 314 -10.05 -44.93 2.35
N THR A 315 -9.36 -45.30 1.29
CA THR A 315 -9.27 -46.69 0.81
C THR A 315 -8.45 -47.54 1.79
N ASP A 316 -7.30 -47.04 2.25
CA ASP A 316 -6.46 -47.72 3.25
C ASP A 316 -7.20 -47.92 4.58
N THR A 317 -7.88 -46.89 5.07
CA THR A 317 -8.67 -46.97 6.33
C THR A 317 -9.80 -48.02 6.22
N SER A 318 -10.40 -48.18 5.04
CA SER A 318 -11.48 -49.15 4.81
C SER A 318 -10.97 -50.60 4.63
N ALA A 319 -9.72 -50.76 4.20
CA ALA A 319 -9.05 -52.05 4.08
C ALA A 319 -8.65 -52.58 5.47
N ASP A 320 -8.10 -51.72 6.33
CA ASP A 320 -7.75 -52.07 7.71
C ASP A 320 -9.00 -52.41 8.55
N SER A 321 -10.09 -51.64 8.43
CA SER A 321 -11.34 -51.95 9.15
C SER A 321 -11.97 -53.28 8.72
N LYS A 322 -11.76 -53.73 7.48
CA LYS A 322 -12.23 -55.04 6.99
C LYS A 322 -11.31 -56.19 7.38
N ALA A 323 -10.03 -55.93 7.63
CA ALA A 323 -9.08 -56.93 8.11
C ALA A 323 -9.32 -57.26 9.59
N ASP A 324 -9.65 -56.26 10.41
CA ASP A 324 -9.97 -56.48 11.84
C ASP A 324 -11.34 -57.15 12.05
N ALA A 325 -12.36 -56.83 11.24
CA ALA A 325 -13.68 -57.45 11.32
C ALA A 325 -13.73 -58.93 10.85
N LYS A 326 -12.61 -59.46 10.32
CA LYS A 326 -12.48 -60.85 9.86
C LYS A 326 -11.69 -61.73 10.84
N LYS A 327 -11.34 -61.17 12.00
CA LYS A 327 -10.55 -61.82 13.07
C LYS A 327 -11.36 -62.19 14.32
N ASP A 328 -12.65 -61.84 14.34
CA ASP A 328 -13.65 -62.27 15.33
C ASP A 328 -14.62 -63.30 14.71
#